data_AF-A0A8B6ECH8-F1
#
_entry.id   AF-A0A8B6ECH8-F1
#
_cell.length_a   1.000
_cell.length_b   1.000
_cell.length_c   1.000
_cell.angle_alpha   90.00
_cell.angle_beta   90.00
_cell.angle_gamma   90.00
#
_symmetry.space_group_name_H-M   'P 1'
#
loop_
_entity.id
_entity.type
_entity.pdbx_description
1 polymer ?
#
loop_
_entity_poly.entity_id
_entity_poly.type
_entity_poly.pdbx_seq_one_letter_code
_entity_poly.pdbx_strand_id
1 'polypeptide(L)'
;MPCHRNTFAESQKCTFSIDDPEWKNMWYLNNPNTNKYDMNVLTAWESCANGTGVTVGVVDNGIQDHADLNIDRNMNAGYTNKSKQGNPTRLDPNLLLHGKDNIKHHLSK
;
A
#
# COMPACT_ATOMS: atom_id res chain seq x y z
N MET A 1 -32.84 -26.36 32.61
CA MET A 1 -32.35 -25.82 31.32
C MET A 1 -30.87 -25.52 31.49
N PRO A 2 -29.94 -26.20 30.79
CA PRO A 2 -28.53 -25.85 30.87
C PRO A 2 -28.24 -24.71 29.89
N CYS A 3 -27.66 -23.62 30.40
CA CYS A 3 -27.08 -22.60 29.54
C CYS A 3 -25.75 -23.14 28.99
N HIS A 4 -25.69 -23.35 27.68
CA HIS A 4 -24.43 -23.59 26.99
C HIS A 4 -23.62 -22.30 27.05
N ARG A 5 -22.55 -22.30 27.86
CA ARG A 5 -21.43 -21.38 27.68
C ARG A 5 -20.86 -21.68 26.30
N ASN A 6 -21.07 -20.78 25.35
CA ASN A 6 -20.19 -20.69 24.20
C ASN A 6 -18.84 -20.23 24.76
N THR A 7 -17.94 -21.19 24.95
CA THR A 7 -16.51 -20.93 25.08
C THR A 7 -16.14 -20.02 23.92
N PHE A 8 -15.68 -18.80 24.21
CA PHE A 8 -15.17 -17.91 23.18
C PHE A 8 -14.13 -18.70 22.39
N ALA A 9 -14.45 -18.95 21.11
CA ALA A 9 -13.57 -19.65 20.21
C ALA A 9 -12.20 -18.97 20.26
N GLU A 10 -11.17 -19.81 20.39
CA GLU A 10 -9.78 -19.45 20.22
C GLU A 10 -9.68 -18.51 19.01
N SER A 11 -9.12 -17.31 19.21
CA SER A 11 -9.09 -16.28 18.16
C SER A 11 -8.49 -16.89 16.91
N GLN A 12 -9.27 -16.98 15.83
CA GLN A 12 -8.80 -17.54 14.58
C GLN A 12 -7.57 -16.76 14.11
N LYS A 13 -6.40 -17.39 14.23
CA LYS A 13 -5.14 -16.80 13.81
C LYS A 13 -4.92 -17.16 12.34
N CYS A 14 -4.86 -16.17 11.46
CA CYS A 14 -4.52 -16.38 10.07
C CYS A 14 -3.00 -16.54 9.89
N THR A 15 -2.62 -17.50 9.07
CA THR A 15 -1.24 -17.71 8.64
C THR A 15 -1.00 -17.02 7.30
N PHE A 16 0.12 -16.32 7.17
CA PHE A 16 0.55 -15.71 5.90
C PHE A 16 2.04 -16.00 5.66
N SER A 17 2.44 -16.10 4.39
CA SER A 17 3.85 -16.17 3.98
C SER A 17 4.26 -14.84 3.36
N ILE A 18 5.51 -14.43 3.58
CA ILE A 18 6.08 -13.23 2.96
C ILE A 18 7.38 -13.63 2.27
N ASP A 19 7.30 -13.72 0.94
CA ASP A 19 8.40 -14.11 0.06
C ASP A 19 8.87 -12.95 -0.82
N ASP A 20 8.49 -11.72 -0.48
CA ASP A 20 8.90 -10.51 -1.17
C ASP A 20 10.41 -10.23 -0.93
N PRO A 21 11.23 -10.09 -1.99
CA PRO A 21 12.67 -9.88 -1.85
C PRO A 21 13.04 -8.61 -1.07
N GLU A 22 12.21 -7.57 -1.17
CA GLU A 22 12.40 -6.27 -0.53
C GLU A 22 11.78 -6.19 0.86
N TRP A 23 11.13 -7.26 1.34
CA TRP A 23 10.50 -7.30 2.66
C TRP A 23 11.42 -6.74 3.75
N LYS A 24 12.68 -7.20 3.82
CA LYS A 24 13.66 -6.77 4.84
C LYS A 24 13.93 -5.26 4.84
N ASN A 25 13.65 -4.56 3.75
CA ASN A 25 13.86 -3.12 3.60
C ASN A 25 12.59 -2.31 3.93
N MET A 26 11.42 -2.95 4.06
CA MET A 26 10.13 -2.33 4.39
C MET A 26 9.98 -2.06 5.89
N TRP A 27 10.91 -1.27 6.44
CA TRP A 27 11.02 -0.98 7.88
C TRP A 27 9.71 -0.49 8.53
N TYR A 28 8.82 0.15 7.75
CA TYR A 28 7.53 0.66 8.21
C TYR A 28 6.49 -0.46 8.45
N LEU A 29 6.70 -1.66 7.90
CA LEU A 29 5.87 -2.85 8.11
C LEU A 29 6.54 -3.88 9.03
N ASN A 30 7.88 -3.99 9.01
CA ASN A 30 8.60 -5.09 9.63
C ASN A 30 9.88 -4.70 10.38
N ASN A 31 9.82 -3.64 11.20
CA ASN A 31 10.99 -3.12 11.88
C ASN A 31 11.66 -4.18 12.78
N PRO A 32 12.94 -4.54 12.55
CA PRO A 32 13.66 -5.48 13.39
C PRO A 32 14.15 -4.83 14.71
N ASN A 33 14.09 -3.51 14.85
CA ASN A 33 14.61 -2.79 16.00
C ASN A 33 13.57 -2.72 17.14
N THR A 34 14.06 -2.79 18.38
CA THR A 34 13.26 -2.79 19.62
C THR A 34 12.42 -1.54 19.87
N ASN A 35 12.71 -0.43 19.17
CA ASN A 35 12.06 0.86 19.39
C ASN A 35 10.72 1.05 18.64
N LYS A 36 10.19 0.01 17.97
CA LYS A 36 8.80 -0.12 17.45
C LYS A 36 8.21 1.11 16.72
N TYR A 37 9.01 1.82 15.92
CA TYR A 37 8.49 2.85 15.02
C TYR A 37 8.04 2.22 13.69
N ASP A 38 7.04 1.34 13.77
CA ASP A 38 6.39 0.69 12.63
C ASP A 38 4.87 0.77 12.76
N MET A 39 4.15 0.32 11.74
CA MET A 39 2.69 0.37 11.71
C MET A 39 2.00 -0.80 12.45
N ASN A 40 2.74 -1.73 13.05
CA ASN A 40 2.24 -2.92 13.74
C ASN A 40 1.22 -3.75 12.91
N VAL A 41 1.45 -3.85 11.59
CA VAL A 41 0.51 -4.50 10.65
C VAL A 41 0.43 -6.02 10.83
N LEU A 42 1.48 -6.65 11.36
CA LEU A 42 1.53 -8.11 11.51
C LEU A 42 0.41 -8.62 12.42
N THR A 43 0.09 -7.89 13.49
CA THR A 43 -1.02 -8.23 14.40
C THR A 43 -2.38 -8.23 13.67
N ALA A 44 -2.58 -7.32 12.71
CA ALA A 44 -3.79 -7.27 11.90
C ALA A 44 -3.85 -8.42 10.89
N TRP A 45 -2.73 -8.76 10.25
CA TRP A 45 -2.68 -9.90 9.33
C TRP A 45 -2.85 -11.23 10.06
N GLU A 46 -2.29 -11.37 11.25
CA GLU A 46 -2.52 -12.51 12.14
C GLU A 46 -4.00 -12.65 12.56
N SER A 47 -4.78 -11.56 12.56
CA SER A 47 -6.24 -11.58 12.80
C SER A 47 -7.08 -11.63 11.52
N CYS A 48 -6.47 -12.04 10.39
CA CYS A 48 -7.11 -12.17 9.08
C CYS A 48 -7.51 -10.85 8.41
N ALA A 49 -7.07 -9.70 8.91
CA ALA A 49 -7.38 -8.39 8.35
C ALA A 49 -6.36 -7.99 7.27
N ASN A 50 -6.54 -8.46 6.03
CA ASN A 50 -5.63 -8.21 4.91
C ASN A 50 -6.18 -7.27 3.81
N GLY A 51 -7.35 -6.66 4.03
CA GLY A 51 -7.99 -5.76 3.06
C GLY A 51 -8.90 -6.44 2.02
N THR A 52 -9.08 -7.77 2.08
CA THR A 52 -10.04 -8.46 1.21
C THR A 52 -11.44 -7.87 1.36
N GLY A 53 -12.07 -7.52 0.23
CA GLY A 53 -13.40 -6.89 0.20
C GLY A 53 -13.40 -5.36 0.34
N VAL A 54 -12.23 -4.73 0.48
CA VAL A 54 -12.08 -3.26 0.50
C VAL A 54 -11.60 -2.77 -0.87
N THR A 55 -12.22 -1.71 -1.39
CA THR A 55 -11.77 -0.99 -2.59
C THR A 55 -11.07 0.30 -2.20
N VAL A 56 -9.83 0.48 -2.67
CA VAL A 56 -9.02 1.68 -2.42
C VAL A 56 -8.87 2.49 -3.71
N GLY A 57 -9.18 3.79 -3.65
CA GLY A 57 -8.93 4.73 -4.74
C GLY A 57 -7.74 5.63 -4.43
N VAL A 58 -6.83 5.80 -5.39
CA VAL A 58 -5.68 6.71 -5.29
C VAL A 58 -5.90 7.87 -6.26
N VAL A 59 -5.87 9.10 -5.74
CA VAL A 59 -6.06 10.33 -6.54
C VAL A 59 -4.69 10.95 -6.82
N ASP A 60 -4.11 10.61 -7.98
CA ASP A 60 -2.79 11.09 -8.45
C ASP A 60 -2.82 11.28 -9.99
N ASN A 61 -1.66 11.48 -10.61
CA ASN A 61 -1.46 11.66 -12.05
C ASN A 61 -1.67 10.38 -12.87
N GLY A 62 -1.91 9.25 -12.21
CA GLY A 62 -2.18 7.95 -12.82
C GLY A 62 -1.36 6.83 -12.18
N ILE A 63 -1.60 5.62 -12.68
CA ILE A 63 -0.94 4.39 -12.24
C ILE A 63 -0.22 3.77 -13.44
N GLN A 64 0.98 3.23 -13.23
CA GLN A 64 1.76 2.54 -14.26
C GLN A 64 1.58 1.04 -14.13
N ASP A 65 1.68 0.32 -15.26
CA ASP A 65 1.61 -1.13 -15.27
C ASP A 65 2.81 -1.73 -14.52
N HIS A 66 2.53 -2.51 -13.47
CA HIS A 66 3.54 -3.14 -12.62
C HIS A 66 3.07 -4.54 -12.18
N ALA A 67 3.99 -5.50 -12.05
CA ALA A 67 3.67 -6.88 -11.67
C ALA A 67 3.03 -7.00 -10.28
N ASP A 68 3.40 -6.11 -9.36
CA ASP A 68 2.87 -6.08 -7.98
C ASP A 68 1.50 -5.39 -7.86
N LEU A 69 0.94 -4.90 -8.97
CA LEU A 69 -0.34 -4.19 -8.96
C LEU A 69 -1.40 -4.98 -9.73
N ASN A 70 -2.45 -5.39 -9.04
CA ASN A 70 -3.66 -5.91 -9.65
C ASN A 70 -4.76 -4.84 -9.58
N ILE A 71 -4.93 -4.10 -10.66
CA ILE A 71 -5.79 -2.91 -10.72
C ILE A 71 -7.02 -3.22 -11.55
N ASP A 72 -8.21 -2.87 -11.04
CA ASP A 72 -9.40 -2.75 -11.89
C ASP A 72 -9.26 -1.52 -12.79
N ARG A 73 -8.79 -1.74 -14.03
CA ARG A 73 -8.60 -0.66 -15.00
C ARG A 73 -9.89 0.03 -15.42
N ASN A 74 -11.06 -0.58 -15.17
CA ASN A 74 -12.33 0.09 -15.44
C ASN A 74 -12.56 1.26 -14.47
N MET A 75 -11.94 1.23 -13.28
CA MET A 75 -11.94 2.34 -12.32
C MET A 75 -10.85 3.39 -12.59
N ASN A 76 -9.90 3.13 -13.49
CA ASN A 76 -8.88 4.10 -13.92
C ASN A 76 -9.46 5.20 -14.85
N ALA A 77 -10.72 5.06 -15.26
CA ALA A 77 -11.39 6.00 -16.15
C ALA A 77 -12.07 7.13 -15.35
N GLY A 78 -11.35 8.25 -15.14
CA GLY A 78 -12.03 9.54 -15.29
C GLY A 78 -11.97 10.58 -14.18
N TYR A 79 -10.81 10.77 -13.52
CA TYR A 79 -10.50 12.09 -12.95
C TYR A 79 -9.13 12.60 -13.41
N THR A 80 -8.87 12.51 -14.74
CA THR A 80 -7.90 13.42 -15.33
C THR A 80 -8.56 14.79 -15.41
N ASN A 81 -8.24 15.69 -14.46
CA ASN A 81 -8.46 17.13 -14.60
C ASN A 81 -7.59 17.75 -15.71
N LYS A 82 -7.18 16.95 -16.70
CA LYS A 82 -6.54 17.42 -17.92
C LYS A 82 -7.70 17.74 -18.85
N SER A 83 -7.97 19.04 -18.98
CA SER A 83 -8.77 19.59 -20.06
C SER A 83 -8.59 18.76 -21.32
N LYS A 84 -9.71 18.41 -21.97
CA LYS A 84 -9.76 17.73 -23.26
C LYS A 84 -8.79 18.40 -24.24
N GLN A 85 -7.57 17.93 -24.34
CA GLN A 85 -6.65 18.22 -25.42
C GLN A 85 -6.03 16.89 -25.81
N GLY A 86 -6.24 16.56 -27.08
CA GLY A 86 -6.17 15.20 -27.58
C GLY A 86 -4.83 14.52 -27.37
N ASN A 87 -4.92 13.19 -27.33
CA ASN A 87 -3.86 12.20 -27.32
C ASN A 87 -3.21 11.91 -25.94
N PRO A 88 -3.59 10.81 -25.27
CA PRO A 88 -3.12 10.46 -23.91
C PRO A 88 -1.68 9.91 -23.84
N THR A 89 -0.91 9.88 -24.93
CA THR A 89 0.36 9.14 -25.01
C THR A 89 1.64 10.00 -25.02
N ARG A 90 1.56 11.30 -24.74
CA ARG A 90 2.78 12.12 -24.61
C ARG A 90 2.77 12.93 -23.32
N LEU A 91 3.12 12.28 -22.22
CA LEU A 91 3.47 12.97 -20.98
C LEU A 91 4.94 13.42 -21.06
N ASP A 92 5.16 14.72 -20.82
CA ASP A 92 6.47 15.33 -20.70
C ASP A 92 7.28 14.64 -19.58
N PRO A 93 8.53 14.18 -19.85
CA PRO A 93 9.39 13.54 -18.83
C PRO A 93 9.59 14.38 -17.56
N ASN A 94 9.47 15.71 -17.65
CA ASN A 94 9.68 16.61 -16.52
C ASN A 94 8.49 16.66 -15.54
N LEU A 95 7.29 16.21 -15.94
CA LEU A 95 6.12 16.18 -15.06
C LEU A 95 6.10 14.94 -14.14
N LEU A 96 6.93 13.93 -14.43
CA LEU A 96 7.09 12.73 -13.59
C LEU A 96 8.06 12.94 -12.41
N LEU A 97 8.65 14.14 -12.28
CA LEU A 97 9.73 14.40 -11.34
C LEU A 97 9.30 15.07 -10.02
N HIS A 98 8.01 15.30 -9.79
CA HIS A 98 7.52 15.94 -8.55
C HIS A 98 7.71 15.10 -7.26
N GLY A 99 8.47 14.00 -7.31
CA GLY A 99 8.86 13.18 -6.17
C GLY A 99 10.37 13.07 -5.89
N LYS A 100 11.25 13.84 -6.54
CA LYS A 100 12.72 13.70 -6.38
C LYS A 100 13.49 14.83 -5.68
N ASP A 101 12.82 15.84 -5.11
CA ASP A 101 13.52 17.03 -4.59
C ASP A 101 13.66 17.12 -3.05
N ASN A 102 13.87 16.00 -2.37
CA ASN A 102 14.12 16.00 -0.91
C ASN A 102 15.56 15.64 -0.50
N ILE A 103 16.53 15.58 -1.42
CA ILE A 103 17.95 15.34 -1.09
C ILE A 103 18.82 16.46 -1.64
N LYS A 104 18.74 17.64 -1.01
CA LYS A 104 19.87 18.58 -0.90
C LYS A 104 19.89 19.17 0.51
N HIS A 105 20.13 18.32 1.50
CA HIS A 105 20.66 18.80 2.78
C HIS A 105 22.07 19.35 2.53
N HIS A 106 22.15 20.66 2.36
CA HIS A 106 23.13 21.56 2.95
C HIS A 106 24.49 20.91 3.28
N LEU A 107 25.36 20.75 2.29
CA LEU A 107 26.80 20.69 2.51
C LEU A 107 27.36 22.09 2.28
N SER A 108 27.56 22.82 3.38
CA SER A 108 28.51 23.92 3.50
C SER A 108 29.02 23.92 4.95
N LYS A 109 30.28 23.53 5.10
CA LYS A 109 31.19 24.22 6.01
C LYS A 109 31.95 25.24 5.19
#